data_AF-A0A191WF67-F1
#
_entry.id   AF-A0A191WF67-F1
#
_cell.length_a   1.000
_cell.length_b   1.000
_cell.length_c   1.000
_cell.angle_alpha   90.00
_cell.angle_beta   90.00
_cell.angle_gamma   90.00
#
_symmetry.space_group_name_H-M   'P 1'
#
loop_
_entity.id
_entity.type
_entity.pdbx_description
1 polymer ?
#
loop_
_entity_poly.entity_id
_entity_poly.type
_entity_poly.pdbx_seq_one_letter_code
_entity_poly.pdbx_strand_id
1 'polypeptide(L)' 'MDAVESPPGVWTMVDSEGDAYGTVRIVRIGAEVGYVGELRGQPVGRWRTLRASLEGVHHAFIASHGPRPFQGYPDFRA' A
#
# COMPACT_ATOMS: atom_id res chain seq x y z
N MET A 1 20.17 15.67 6.74
CA MET A 1 20.23 14.59 5.74
C MET A 1 20.11 13.35 6.58
N ASP A 2 18.91 12.81 6.64
CA ASP A 2 18.54 11.90 7.72
C ASP A 2 18.41 10.51 7.09
N ALA A 3 19.32 9.61 7.48
CA ALA A 3 19.27 8.21 7.08
C ALA A 3 18.52 7.44 8.16
N VAL A 4 17.36 6.87 7.81
CA VAL A 4 16.57 6.02 8.71
C VAL A 4 16.79 4.57 8.28
N GLU A 5 17.44 3.78 9.13
CA GLU A 5 17.57 2.35 8.90
C GLU A 5 16.21 1.67 9.06
N SER A 6 15.79 0.91 8.04
CA SER A 6 14.59 0.08 8.13
C SER A 6 14.97 -1.31 8.61
N PRO A 7 14.15 -1.95 9.47
CA PRO A 7 14.38 -3.33 9.87
C PRO A 7 14.56 -4.25 8.64
N PRO A 8 15.53 -5.19 8.66
CA PRO A 8 15.71 -6.11 7.55
C PRO A 8 14.43 -6.88 7.22
N GLY A 9 14.12 -6.97 5.92
CA GLY A 9 12.90 -7.65 5.46
C GLY A 9 11.63 -6.83 5.64
N VAL A 10 11.73 -5.54 5.94
CA VAL A 10 10.63 -4.57 5.91
C VAL A 10 10.94 -3.52 4.84
N TRP A 11 9.96 -3.24 3.99
CA TRP A 11 10.01 -2.24 2.94
C TRP A 11 8.90 -1.23 3.15
N THR A 12 9.27 0.05 3.17
CA THR A 12 8.32 1.16 3.22
C THR A 12 8.10 1.70 1.81
N MET A 13 6.84 1.83 1.41
CA MET A 13 6.46 2.43 0.15
C MET A 13 6.17 3.91 0.37
N VAL A 14 6.87 4.76 -0.39
CA VAL A 14 6.76 6.22 -0.33
C VAL A 14 6.19 6.75 -1.65
N ASP A 15 5.37 7.79 -1.58
CA ASP A 15 4.83 8.47 -2.77
C ASP A 15 5.81 9.54 -3.30
N SER A 16 5.34 10.32 -4.28
CA SER A 16 6.14 11.37 -4.91
C SER A 16 6.45 12.56 -4.00
N GLU A 17 5.68 12.74 -2.92
CA GLU A 17 5.89 13.80 -1.92
C GLU A 17 6.82 13.32 -0.79
N GLY A 18 7.16 12.03 -0.78
CA GLY A 18 8.00 11.39 0.23
C GLY A 18 7.20 10.80 1.39
N ASP A 19 5.88 10.82 1.33
CA ASP A 19 5.02 10.30 2.38
C ASP A 19 4.91 8.79 2.30
N ALA A 20 5.09 8.14 3.45
CA ALA A 20 4.95 6.69 3.57
C ALA A 20 3.46 6.31 3.49
N TYR A 21 3.09 5.50 2.48
CA TYR A 21 1.71 5.03 2.32
C TYR A 21 1.55 3.54 2.59
N GLY A 22 2.60 2.74 2.38
CA GLY A 22 2.51 1.29 2.43
C GLY A 22 3.69 0.65 3.16
N THR A 23 3.46 -0.55 3.67
CA THR A 23 4.50 -1.37 4.30
C THR A 23 4.39 -2.79 3.79
N VAL A 24 5.52 -3.38 3.39
CA VAL A 24 5.63 -4.80 3.08
C VAL A 24 6.62 -5.43 4.05
N ARG A 25 6.25 -6.57 4.64
CA ARG A 25 7.13 -7.34 5.52
C ARG A 25 7.24 -8.79 5.07
N ILE A 26 8.45 -9.33 5.12
CA ILE A 26 8.70 -10.75 4.94
C ILE A 26 8.13 -11.52 6.15
N VAL A 27 7.51 -12.67 5.89
CA VAL A 27 6.96 -13.54 6.91
C VAL A 27 7.30 -15.00 6.62
N ARG A 28 7.34 -15.83 7.67
CA ARG A 28 7.31 -17.28 7.52
C ARG A 28 5.88 -17.78 7.56
N ILE A 29 5.51 -18.63 6.60
CA ILE A 29 4.22 -19.31 6.53
C ILE A 29 4.50 -20.80 6.48
N GLY A 30 4.53 -21.44 7.66
CA GLY A 30 5.03 -22.81 7.78
C GLY A 30 6.49 -22.89 7.33
N ALA A 31 6.76 -23.73 6.32
CA ALA A 31 8.09 -23.88 5.73
C ALA A 31 8.42 -22.84 4.64
N GLU A 32 7.43 -22.08 4.17
CA GLU A 32 7.59 -21.12 3.07
C GLU A 32 7.88 -19.71 3.57
N VAL A 33 8.50 -18.90 2.71
CA VAL A 33 8.64 -17.45 2.87
C VAL A 33 7.54 -16.77 2.07
N GLY A 34 6.87 -15.81 2.68
CA GLY A 34 5.88 -14.96 2.03
C GLY A 34 6.04 -13.50 2.42
N TYR A 35 5.14 -12.67 1.91
CA TYR A 35 5.14 -11.23 2.10
C TYR A 35 3.73 -10.77 2.49
N VAL A 36 3.63 -10.00 3.56
CA VAL A 36 2.38 -9.31 3.98
C VAL A 36 2.52 -7.86 3.60
N GLY A 37 1.51 -7.31 2.92
CA GLY A 37 1.46 -5.90 2.54
C GLY A 37 0.31 -5.18 3.24
N GLU A 38 0.58 -3.96 3.68
CA GLU A 38 -0.32 -3.10 4.42
C GLU A 38 -0.37 -1.71 3.74
N LEU A 39 -1.54 -1.11 3.69
CA LEU A 39 -1.79 0.26 3.20
C LEU A 39 -2.31 1.07 4.38
N ARG A 40 -1.58 2.12 4.79
CA ARG A 40 -1.96 2.96 5.95
C ARG A 40 -2.29 2.12 7.21
N GLY A 41 -1.49 1.07 7.45
CA GLY A 41 -1.67 0.13 8.57
C GLY A 41 -2.79 -0.90 8.40
N GLN A 42 -3.50 -0.92 7.27
CA GLN A 42 -4.55 -1.90 6.97
C GLN A 42 -4.00 -3.02 6.08
N PRO A 43 -4.18 -4.31 6.44
CA PRO A 43 -3.76 -5.43 5.61
C PRO A 43 -4.42 -5.39 4.23
N VAL A 44 -3.60 -5.39 3.18
CA VAL A 44 -4.06 -5.49 1.78
C VAL A 44 -4.09 -6.95 1.35
N GLY A 45 -3.07 -7.71 1.72
CA GLY A 45 -2.97 -9.10 1.28
C GLY A 45 -1.68 -9.81 1.67
N ARG A 46 -1.52 -11.01 1.10
CA ARG A 46 -0.36 -11.87 1.26
C ARG A 46 0.08 -12.42 -0.09
N TRP A 47 1.39 -12.47 -0.32
CA TRP A 47 1.98 -12.91 -1.59
C TRP A 47 3.20 -13.81 -1.36
N ARG A 48 3.60 -14.54 -2.40
CA ARG A 48 4.78 -15.40 -2.40
C ARG A 48 6.06 -14.71 -2.87
N THR A 49 5.95 -13.50 -3.43
CA THR A 49 7.09 -12.74 -3.94
C THR A 49 6.99 -11.28 -3.50
N LEU A 50 8.15 -10.65 -3.28
CA LEU A 50 8.24 -9.24 -2.94
C LEU A 50 7.59 -8.35 -4.00
N ARG A 51 7.87 -8.64 -5.28
CA ARG A 51 7.30 -7.88 -6.41
C ARG A 51 5.77 -7.85 -6.34
N ALA A 52 5.13 -9.02 -6.21
CA ALA A 52 3.67 -9.10 -6.19
C ALA A 52 3.06 -8.37 -4.98
N SER A 53 3.75 -8.38 -3.83
CA SER A 53 3.30 -7.60 -2.68
C SER A 53 3.41 -6.09 -2.88
N LEU A 54 4.49 -5.62 -3.50
CA LEU A 54 4.65 -4.19 -3.80
C LEU A 54 3.59 -3.72 -4.81
N GLU A 55 3.38 -4.50 -5.88
CA GLU A 55 2.35 -4.21 -6.89
C GLU A 55 0.94 -4.20 -6.27
N GLY A 56 0.62 -5.18 -5.42
CA GLY A 56 -0.67 -5.26 -4.76
C GLY A 56 -0.96 -4.09 -3.83
N VAL A 57 0.02 -3.68 -3.00
CA VAL A 57 -0.12 -2.51 -2.12
C VAL A 57 -0.20 -1.22 -2.95
N HIS A 58 0.60 -1.10 -4.03
CA HIS A 58 0.53 0.06 -4.93
C HIS A 58 -0.83 0.19 -5.62
N HIS A 59 -1.39 -0.91 -6.10
CA HIS A 59 -2.72 -0.90 -6.71
C HIS A 59 -3.81 -0.51 -5.70
N ALA A 60 -3.71 -0.99 -4.45
CA ALA A 60 -4.61 -0.58 -3.38
C ALA A 60 -4.48 0.92 -3.07
N PHE A 61 -3.26 1.46 -3.08
CA PHE A 61 -3.01 2.90 -2.95
C PHE A 61 -3.68 3.69 -4.08
N ILE A 62 -3.48 3.31 -5.35
CA ILE A 62 -4.13 3.98 -6.49
C ILE A 62 -5.66 3.90 -6.37
N ALA A 63 -6.20 2.73 -6.04
CA ALA A 63 -7.64 2.53 -5.87
C ALA A 63 -8.22 3.40 -4.74
N SER A 64 -7.45 3.66 -3.68
CA SER A 64 -7.87 4.57 -2.60
C SER A 64 -7.96 6.05 -3.02
N HIS A 65 -7.30 6.43 -4.13
CA HIS A 65 -7.39 7.75 -4.76
C HIS A 65 -8.40 7.79 -5.93
N GLY A 66 -9.04 6.67 -6.23
CA GLY A 66 -10.01 6.56 -7.32
C GLY A 66 -11.18 7.55 -7.17
N PRO A 67 -11.87 7.88 -8.29
CA PRO A 67 -12.93 8.87 -8.30
C PRO A 67 -14.01 8.49 -7.29
N ARG A 68 -14.40 9.44 -6.42
CA ARG A 68 -15.65 9.30 -5.66
C ARG A 68 -16.78 9.03 -6.66
N PRO A 69 -17.81 8.23 -6.29
CA PRO A 69 -19.01 8.11 -7.10
C PRO A 69 -19.48 9.50 -7.50
N PHE A 70 -19.72 9.71 -8.80
CA PHE A 70 -20.25 10.97 -9.30
C PHE A 70 -21.55 11.28 -8.53
N GLN A 71 -21.53 12.33 -7.69
CA GLN A 71 -22.66 12.70 -6.83
C GLN A 71 -23.81 13.38 -7.58
N GLY A 72 -23.70 13.54 -8.91
CA GLY A 72 -24.62 14.36 -9.70
C GLY A 72 -24.16 15.81 -9.79
N TYR A 73 -24.73 16.54 -10.75
CA TYR A 73 -24.65 18.01 -10.74
C TYR A 73 -25.64 18.55 -9.70
N PRO A 74 -25.30 19.64 -8.99
CA PRO A 74 -26.28 20.33 -8.15
C PRO A 74 -27.48 20.75 -9.01
N ASP A 75 -28.70 20.51 -8.51
CA ASP A 75 -29.88 21.10 -9.15
C ASP A 75 -29.91 22.59 -8.81
N PHE A 76 -29.66 23.42 -9.82
CA PHE A 76 -29.63 24.87 -9.69
C PHE A 76 -31.01 25.53 -9.91
N ARG A 77 -32.11 24.77 -9.83
CA ARG A 77 -33.47 25.32 -9.87
C ARG A 77 -34.01 25.59 -8.46
N ALA A 78 -34.03 26.87 -8.08
CA ALA A 78 -34.94 27.44 -7.08
C ALA A 78 -35.35 28.84 -7.52
#